data_AF-A0A1D8FW57-F1
#
_entry.id   AF-A0A1D8FW57-F1
#
_cell.length_a   1.000
_cell.length_b   1.000
_cell.length_c   1.000
_cell.angle_alpha   90.00
_cell.angle_beta   90.00
_cell.angle_gamma   90.00
#
_symmetry.space_group_name_H-M   'P 1'
#
loop_
_entity.id
_entity.type
_entity.pdbx_description
1 polymer ?
#
loop_
_entity_poly.entity_id
_entity_poly.type
_entity_poly.pdbx_seq_one_letter_code
_entity_poly.pdbx_strand_id
1 'polypeptide(L)'
;MSRHSLPDGTPEVPGVHGPPDPTGLPQPPDPPTAGPPAGLPTGLAGPSTASTASTASAAGGPTPAAHEAARRHCASLEEAVARLRRDHLDRIARWGARLAVVLPGGGRLLAAGNGGSAAQAQHLTAELVGRYRRERPAYSAISLHAETSSLTAIGNDYGFDQVYARQVAAHGRPGDVLLLMSTSGRSGNLIAAAATARSAGVRVWALTGPAPNPLAEAAHEALCVDAGSAATVQEAHLVAVHVLCECFDAAVEAGGAAGAGAAAPARRTGGAPGVLAPAAARRRLS
;
A
#
# COMPACT_ATOMS: atom_id res chain seq x y z
N MET A 1 80.40 -29.91 27.08
CA MET A 1 80.86 -31.05 26.24
C MET A 1 79.68 -32.01 26.10
N SER A 2 79.04 -32.02 24.91
CA SER A 2 78.94 -33.17 23.97
C SER A 2 78.10 -34.35 24.48
N ARG A 3 77.25 -35.06 23.73
CA ARG A 3 76.62 -35.01 22.39
C ARG A 3 75.61 -36.20 22.39
N HIS A 4 74.48 -36.07 21.68
CA HIS A 4 73.71 -37.09 20.93
C HIS A 4 73.22 -38.42 21.56
N SER A 5 71.89 -38.70 21.52
CA SER A 5 71.18 -39.44 20.43
C SER A 5 69.79 -39.99 20.85
N LEU A 6 68.74 -39.61 20.08
CA LEU A 6 67.53 -40.31 19.54
C LEU A 6 66.76 -41.43 20.32
N PRO A 7 65.54 -41.84 19.89
CA PRO A 7 64.29 -41.10 19.67
C PRO A 7 63.09 -41.79 20.36
N ASP A 8 61.92 -41.15 20.48
CA ASP A 8 60.68 -41.85 20.87
C ASP A 8 59.52 -41.45 19.95
N GLY A 9 58.90 -42.47 19.36
CA GLY A 9 57.81 -42.34 18.39
C GLY A 9 56.47 -42.51 19.06
N THR A 10 55.50 -41.67 18.71
CA THR A 10 54.09 -41.90 19.01
C THR A 10 53.29 -41.89 17.69
N PRO A 11 52.35 -42.82 17.48
CA PRO A 11 51.59 -42.91 16.24
C PRO A 11 50.37 -41.99 16.27
N GLU A 12 50.10 -41.33 15.13
CA GLU A 12 48.86 -40.58 14.88
C GLU A 12 47.66 -41.52 14.69
N VAL A 13 46.52 -41.16 15.29
CA VAL A 13 45.23 -41.87 15.15
C VAL A 13 44.38 -41.14 14.10
N PRO A 14 43.85 -41.83 13.07
CA PRO A 14 43.00 -41.20 12.05
C PRO A 14 41.57 -40.93 12.55
N GLY A 15 40.97 -39.87 11.98
CA GLY A 15 39.70 -39.28 12.38
C GLY A 15 38.45 -40.16 12.31
N VAL A 16 37.49 -39.82 13.17
CA VAL A 16 36.18 -40.44 13.31
C VAL A 16 35.24 -39.93 12.21
N HIS A 17 34.79 -40.82 11.32
CA HIS A 17 33.68 -40.56 10.41
C HIS A 17 32.33 -40.77 11.15
N GLY A 18 31.44 -39.78 11.06
CA GLY A 18 30.05 -39.88 11.52
C GLY A 18 29.20 -40.81 10.62
N PRO A 19 27.99 -41.20 11.08
CA PRO A 19 27.14 -42.15 10.36
C PRO A 19 26.53 -41.55 9.08
N PRO A 20 26.20 -42.37 8.07
CA PRO A 20 25.66 -41.89 6.80
C PRO A 20 24.18 -41.47 6.90
N ASP A 21 23.83 -40.46 6.11
CA ASP A 21 22.49 -39.88 5.90
C ASP A 21 21.55 -40.89 5.19
N PRO A 22 20.31 -41.12 5.68
CA PRO A 22 19.38 -42.09 5.09
C PRO A 22 18.60 -41.60 3.86
N THR A 23 18.90 -40.43 3.30
CA THR A 23 18.16 -39.90 2.14
C THR A 23 18.99 -40.01 0.85
N GLY A 24 18.73 -41.06 0.06
CA GLY A 24 19.39 -41.34 -1.22
C GLY A 24 19.05 -40.37 -2.35
N LEU A 25 19.16 -39.06 -2.11
CA LEU A 25 19.04 -38.01 -3.12
C LEU A 25 20.43 -37.41 -3.41
N PRO A 26 20.82 -37.26 -4.69
CA PRO A 26 22.12 -36.67 -5.03
C PRO A 26 22.16 -35.19 -4.61
N GLN A 27 23.25 -34.80 -3.93
CA GLN A 27 23.54 -33.40 -3.61
C GLN A 27 23.72 -32.58 -4.91
N PRO A 28 23.17 -31.36 -5.00
CA PRO A 28 23.41 -30.49 -6.15
C PRO A 28 24.89 -30.05 -6.19
N PRO A 29 25.47 -29.84 -7.39
CA PRO A 29 26.86 -29.41 -7.52
C PRO A 29 27.06 -28.00 -6.96
N ASP A 30 28.24 -27.77 -6.37
CA ASP A 30 28.68 -26.45 -5.89
C ASP A 30 28.65 -25.40 -7.02
N PRO A 31 28.30 -24.14 -6.72
CA PRO A 31 28.37 -23.06 -7.71
C PRO A 31 29.82 -22.77 -8.11
N PRO A 32 30.08 -22.39 -9.38
CA PRO A 32 31.43 -22.09 -9.84
C PRO A 32 32.00 -20.86 -9.13
N THR A 33 33.28 -20.94 -8.78
CA THR A 33 34.07 -19.85 -8.19
C THR A 33 34.18 -18.68 -9.16
N ALA A 34 33.75 -17.50 -8.72
CA ALA A 34 33.88 -16.25 -9.48
C ALA A 34 35.37 -15.87 -9.61
N GLY A 35 35.86 -15.81 -10.85
CA GLY A 35 37.17 -15.24 -11.18
C GLY A 35 37.22 -13.72 -10.95
N PRO A 36 38.42 -13.12 -10.83
CA PRO A 36 38.57 -11.71 -10.53
C PRO A 36 38.04 -10.81 -11.66
N PRO A 37 37.54 -9.60 -11.37
CA PRO A 37 36.93 -8.73 -12.37
C PRO A 37 37.96 -8.23 -13.40
N ALA A 38 37.60 -8.34 -14.68
CA ALA A 38 38.35 -7.79 -15.79
C ALA A 38 38.41 -6.24 -15.72
N GLY A 39 39.61 -5.69 -15.94
CA GLY A 39 39.89 -4.26 -15.87
C GLY A 39 39.12 -3.42 -16.90
N LEU A 40 38.72 -2.22 -16.48
CA LEU A 40 38.15 -1.19 -17.33
C LEU A 40 39.21 -0.66 -18.31
N PRO A 41 38.90 -0.51 -19.62
CA PRO A 41 39.83 0.13 -20.53
C PRO A 41 39.82 1.65 -20.33
N THR A 42 40.99 2.17 -20.02
CA THR A 42 41.33 3.59 -20.04
C THR A 42 41.62 4.05 -21.48
N GLY A 43 40.88 5.06 -21.94
CA GLY A 43 41.39 6.11 -22.81
C GLY A 43 41.25 5.91 -24.32
N LEU A 44 40.45 6.78 -24.96
CA LEU A 44 40.76 7.35 -26.27
C LEU A 44 40.25 8.80 -26.33
N ALA A 45 41.20 9.73 -26.31
CA ALA A 45 40.99 11.12 -26.72
C ALA A 45 41.28 11.24 -28.22
N GLY A 46 40.41 11.92 -28.96
CA GLY A 46 40.54 12.24 -30.39
C GLY A 46 39.46 13.26 -30.81
N PRO A 47 39.69 14.08 -31.86
CA PRO A 47 39.56 15.53 -31.78
C PRO A 47 38.14 16.08 -32.00
N SER A 48 37.83 17.13 -31.23
CA SER A 48 36.69 18.02 -31.40
C SER A 48 36.82 18.81 -32.71
N THR A 49 35.99 18.48 -33.69
CA THR A 49 35.65 19.40 -34.78
C THR A 49 34.32 20.06 -34.44
N ALA A 50 34.40 21.36 -34.19
CA ALA A 50 33.24 22.20 -33.97
C ALA A 50 32.38 22.22 -35.23
N SER A 51 31.21 21.58 -35.16
CA SER A 51 30.14 21.83 -36.13
C SER A 51 29.34 23.03 -35.64
N THR A 52 29.63 24.18 -36.23
CA THR A 52 28.74 25.34 -36.20
C THR A 52 27.50 25.03 -37.03
N ALA A 53 26.42 24.63 -36.35
CA ALA A 53 25.07 24.78 -36.85
C ALA A 53 24.31 25.69 -35.86
N SER A 54 24.42 26.99 -36.09
CA SER A 54 23.41 27.94 -35.67
C SER A 54 22.17 27.69 -36.51
N THR A 55 21.01 27.46 -35.90
CA THR A 55 19.80 28.27 -36.11
C THR A 55 18.61 27.71 -35.31
N ALA A 56 17.94 28.62 -34.62
CA ALA A 56 16.59 28.52 -34.05
C ALA A 56 16.35 27.46 -32.96
N SER A 57 16.44 27.93 -31.71
CA SER A 57 15.52 27.51 -30.66
C SER A 57 14.08 27.65 -31.19
N ALA A 58 13.49 26.55 -31.64
CA ALA A 58 12.06 26.43 -31.70
C ALA A 58 11.57 26.33 -30.25
N ALA A 59 11.43 27.49 -29.60
CA ALA A 59 10.52 27.65 -28.47
C ALA A 59 9.08 27.45 -29.01
N GLY A 60 8.78 26.22 -29.43
CA GLY A 60 7.51 25.85 -30.00
C GLY A 60 6.49 25.76 -28.89
N GLY A 61 5.62 26.76 -28.79
CA GLY A 61 4.45 26.69 -27.93
C GLY A 61 3.61 25.44 -28.23
N PRO A 62 2.74 25.03 -27.29
CA PRO A 62 1.88 23.86 -27.46
C PRO A 62 1.12 23.88 -28.80
N THR A 63 1.13 22.74 -29.50
CA THR A 63 0.46 22.61 -30.80
C THR A 63 -1.06 22.73 -30.65
N PRO A 64 -1.80 23.14 -31.71
CA PRO A 64 -3.27 23.14 -31.68
C PRO A 64 -3.85 21.77 -31.28
N ALA A 65 -3.24 20.67 -31.72
CA ALA A 65 -3.64 19.32 -31.36
C ALA A 65 -3.44 19.02 -29.86
N ALA A 66 -2.35 19.52 -29.25
CA ALA A 66 -2.11 19.39 -27.81
C ALA A 66 -3.16 20.17 -26.99
N HIS A 67 -3.48 21.40 -27.40
CA HIS A 67 -4.54 22.19 -26.76
C HIS A 67 -5.91 21.51 -26.85
N GLU A 68 -6.24 20.97 -28.02
CA GLU A 68 -7.49 20.25 -28.22
C GLU A 68 -7.57 18.98 -27.35
N ALA A 69 -6.49 18.20 -27.28
CA ALA A 69 -6.43 17.05 -26.38
C ALA A 69 -6.64 17.44 -24.91
N ALA A 70 -6.02 18.54 -24.46
CA ALA A 70 -6.20 19.05 -23.10
C ALA A 70 -7.65 19.50 -22.85
N ARG A 71 -8.26 20.24 -23.78
CA ARG A 71 -9.67 20.67 -23.68
C ARG A 71 -10.62 19.47 -23.58
N ARG A 72 -10.42 18.45 -24.42
CA ARG A 72 -11.23 17.21 -24.37
C ARG A 72 -11.09 16.47 -23.04
N HIS A 73 -9.87 16.39 -22.50
CA HIS A 73 -9.65 15.77 -21.20
C HIS A 73 -10.36 16.54 -20.08
N CYS A 74 -10.22 17.86 -20.03
CA CYS A 74 -10.92 18.71 -19.06
C CYS A 74 -12.43 18.56 -19.15
N ALA A 75 -13.00 18.60 -20.37
CA ALA A 75 -14.44 18.42 -20.57
C ALA A 75 -14.93 17.03 -20.10
N SER A 76 -14.15 15.97 -20.39
CA SER A 76 -14.43 14.60 -19.92
C SER A 76 -14.44 14.52 -18.39
N LEU A 77 -13.48 15.18 -17.73
CA LEU A 77 -13.42 15.24 -16.27
C LEU A 77 -14.59 16.03 -15.67
N GLU A 78 -14.92 17.19 -16.24
CA GLU A 78 -16.06 18.00 -15.80
C GLU A 78 -17.37 17.21 -15.86
N GLU A 79 -17.58 16.46 -16.95
CA GLU A 79 -18.74 15.59 -17.10
C GLU A 79 -18.75 14.46 -16.07
N ALA A 80 -17.61 13.78 -15.87
CA ALA A 80 -17.48 12.70 -14.90
C ALA A 80 -17.76 13.19 -13.47
N VAL A 81 -17.24 14.35 -13.08
CA VAL A 81 -17.51 14.97 -11.76
C VAL A 81 -18.97 15.39 -11.63
N ALA A 82 -19.58 15.93 -12.69
CA ALA A 82 -20.99 16.27 -12.69
C ALA A 82 -21.88 15.03 -12.49
N ARG A 83 -21.56 13.90 -13.13
CA ARG A 83 -22.24 12.60 -12.93
C ARG A 83 -22.01 12.06 -11.52
N LEU A 84 -20.77 12.07 -11.03
CA LEU A 84 -20.43 11.66 -9.66
C LEU A 84 -21.29 12.41 -8.61
N ARG A 85 -21.42 13.74 -8.77
CA ARG A 85 -22.24 14.57 -7.88
C ARG A 85 -23.72 14.21 -7.93
N ARG A 86 -24.27 13.95 -9.13
CA ARG A 86 -25.70 13.63 -9.29
C ARG A 86 -26.04 12.23 -8.81
N ASP A 87 -25.19 11.24 -9.13
CA ASP A 87 -25.59 9.84 -9.08
C ASP A 87 -24.95 9.07 -7.91
N HIS A 88 -23.89 9.61 -7.31
CA HIS A 88 -23.06 8.87 -6.36
C HIS A 88 -22.77 9.59 -5.04
N LEU A 89 -23.07 10.88 -4.93
CA LEU A 89 -22.75 11.67 -3.73
C LEU A 89 -23.35 11.06 -2.45
N ASP A 90 -24.63 10.67 -2.48
CA ASP A 90 -25.30 10.03 -1.33
C ASP A 90 -24.65 8.70 -0.95
N ARG A 91 -24.14 7.95 -1.93
CA ARG A 91 -23.46 6.68 -1.66
C ARG A 91 -22.13 6.92 -0.96
N ILE A 92 -21.34 7.87 -1.44
CA ILE A 92 -20.06 8.24 -0.83
C ILE A 92 -20.30 8.75 0.60
N ALA A 93 -21.31 9.59 0.81
CA ALA A 93 -21.68 10.08 2.13
C ALA A 93 -22.05 8.95 3.10
N ARG A 94 -22.85 7.97 2.64
CA ARG A 94 -23.18 6.77 3.45
C ARG A 94 -21.95 5.92 3.75
N TRP A 95 -21.02 5.77 2.81
CA TRP A 95 -19.76 5.07 3.05
C TRP A 95 -18.92 5.79 4.10
N GLY A 96 -18.83 7.12 4.06
CA GLY A 96 -18.15 7.93 5.07
C GLY A 96 -18.76 7.76 6.46
N ALA A 97 -20.08 7.89 6.57
CA ALA A 97 -20.80 7.66 7.83
C ALA A 97 -20.63 6.23 8.35
N ARG A 98 -20.59 5.23 7.46
CA ARG A 98 -20.34 3.84 7.84
C ARG A 98 -18.94 3.65 8.39
N LEU A 99 -17.92 4.21 7.74
CA LEU A 99 -16.54 4.16 8.24
C LEU A 99 -16.42 4.86 9.60
N ALA A 100 -17.15 5.96 9.82
CA ALA A 100 -17.18 6.68 11.09
C ALA A 100 -17.78 5.86 12.25
N VAL A 101 -18.47 4.76 11.96
CA VAL A 101 -18.88 3.77 12.98
C VAL A 101 -17.86 2.64 13.08
N VAL A 102 -17.41 2.09 11.94
CA VAL A 102 -16.52 0.92 11.89
C VAL A 102 -15.17 1.20 12.53
N LEU A 103 -14.53 2.31 12.14
CA LEU A 103 -13.14 2.58 12.53
C LEU A 103 -13.00 2.96 14.02
N PRO A 104 -13.85 3.84 14.60
CA PRO A 104 -13.85 4.05 16.05
C PRO A 104 -14.27 2.81 16.85
N GLY A 105 -15.09 1.93 16.26
CA GLY A 105 -15.49 0.66 16.85
C GLY A 105 -14.40 -0.43 16.84
N GLY A 106 -13.19 -0.13 16.36
CA GLY A 106 -12.05 -1.05 16.32
C GLY A 106 -11.96 -1.91 15.06
N GLY A 107 -12.89 -1.75 14.11
CA GLY A 107 -12.76 -2.32 12.77
C GLY A 107 -11.73 -1.56 11.94
N ARG A 108 -11.41 -2.11 10.76
CA ARG A 108 -10.45 -1.51 9.82
C ARG A 108 -10.98 -1.36 8.40
N LEU A 109 -10.32 -0.47 7.66
CA LEU A 109 -10.41 -0.42 6.21
C LEU A 109 -9.20 -1.12 5.59
N LEU A 110 -9.44 -2.08 4.71
CA LEU A 110 -8.45 -2.59 3.76
C LEU A 110 -8.69 -1.92 2.41
N ALA A 111 -7.64 -1.53 1.69
CA ALA A 111 -7.76 -0.92 0.37
C ALA A 111 -6.78 -1.54 -0.63
N ALA A 112 -7.23 -1.75 -1.88
CA ALA A 112 -6.39 -2.27 -2.94
C ALA A 112 -6.80 -1.75 -4.32
N GLY A 113 -5.83 -1.68 -5.23
CA GLY A 113 -5.99 -1.30 -6.62
C GLY A 113 -4.73 -1.62 -7.42
N ASN A 114 -4.73 -1.39 -8.73
CA ASN A 114 -3.55 -1.61 -9.58
C ASN A 114 -3.07 -0.29 -10.20
N GLY A 115 -1.75 -0.09 -10.31
CA GLY A 115 -1.17 1.13 -10.90
C GLY A 115 -1.62 2.41 -10.20
N GLY A 116 -2.15 3.38 -10.94
CA GLY A 116 -2.69 4.61 -10.36
C GLY A 116 -3.79 4.39 -9.32
N SER A 117 -4.59 3.33 -9.45
CA SER A 117 -5.58 2.95 -8.44
C SER A 117 -4.93 2.39 -7.17
N ALA A 118 -3.74 1.79 -7.26
CA ALA A 118 -2.96 1.42 -6.08
C ALA A 118 -2.51 2.68 -5.34
N ALA A 119 -1.93 3.66 -6.04
CA ALA A 119 -1.53 4.94 -5.44
C ALA A 119 -2.70 5.63 -4.70
N GLN A 120 -3.91 5.59 -5.26
CA GLN A 120 -5.11 6.14 -4.62
C GLN A 120 -5.57 5.33 -3.41
N ALA A 121 -5.47 3.99 -3.45
CA ALA A 121 -5.72 3.16 -2.28
C ALA A 121 -4.77 3.49 -1.11
N GLN A 122 -3.48 3.69 -1.40
CA GLN A 122 -2.51 4.14 -0.40
C GLN A 122 -2.82 5.55 0.08
N HIS A 123 -3.16 6.47 -0.82
CA HIS A 123 -3.59 7.83 -0.49
C HIS A 123 -4.74 7.81 0.53
N LEU A 124 -5.84 7.10 0.23
CA LEU A 124 -6.97 6.95 1.15
C LEU A 124 -6.55 6.43 2.53
N THR A 125 -5.73 5.38 2.57
CA THR A 125 -5.30 4.80 3.85
C THR A 125 -4.42 5.76 4.65
N ALA A 126 -3.58 6.56 3.99
CA ALA A 126 -2.74 7.56 4.63
C ALA A 126 -3.57 8.69 5.25
N GLU A 127 -4.63 9.14 4.58
CA GLU A 127 -5.56 10.16 5.11
C GLU A 127 -6.28 9.65 6.37
N LEU A 128 -6.64 8.37 6.43
CA LEU A 128 -7.32 7.76 7.57
C LEU A 128 -6.38 7.49 8.75
N VAL A 129 -5.16 7.00 8.50
CA VAL A 129 -4.15 6.72 9.53
C VAL A 129 -3.57 8.02 10.10
N GLY A 130 -3.28 9.00 9.24
CA GLY A 130 -2.89 10.34 9.64
C GLY A 130 -4.13 11.18 9.94
N ARG A 131 -4.31 12.23 9.15
CA ARG A 131 -5.48 13.11 9.19
C ARG A 131 -5.74 13.69 7.81
N TYR A 132 -7.00 13.99 7.50
CA TYR A 132 -7.36 14.66 6.25
C TYR A 132 -7.27 16.18 6.36
N ARG A 133 -8.16 16.81 7.12
CA ARG A 133 -8.15 18.27 7.33
C ARG A 133 -8.00 18.67 8.77
N ARG A 134 -8.80 18.08 9.66
CA ARG A 134 -8.84 18.43 11.09
C ARG A 134 -8.03 17.43 11.91
N GLU A 135 -7.61 17.86 13.09
CA GLU A 135 -6.98 16.97 14.04
C GLU A 135 -8.01 15.97 14.59
N ARG A 136 -7.64 14.70 14.63
CA ARG A 136 -8.49 13.61 15.12
C ARG A 136 -7.64 12.37 15.40
N PRO A 137 -8.16 11.35 16.13
CA PRO A 137 -7.46 10.10 16.31
C PRO A 137 -7.09 9.43 14.97
N ALA A 138 -5.99 8.68 14.99
CA ALA A 138 -5.59 7.79 13.90
C ALA A 138 -6.55 6.59 13.83
N TYR A 139 -6.87 6.15 12.61
CA TYR A 139 -7.74 4.99 12.39
C TYR A 139 -7.03 3.87 11.62
N SER A 140 -7.46 2.63 11.87
CA SER A 140 -6.86 1.46 11.23
C SER A 140 -7.27 1.37 9.76
N ALA A 141 -6.34 1.73 8.87
CA ALA A 141 -6.49 1.55 7.43
C ALA A 141 -5.20 0.98 6.82
N ILE A 142 -5.32 -0.04 5.97
CA ILE A 142 -4.19 -0.78 5.41
C ILE A 142 -4.30 -0.83 3.89
N SER A 143 -3.25 -0.38 3.22
CA SER A 143 -3.10 -0.52 1.77
C SER A 143 -2.41 -1.85 1.44
N LEU A 144 -3.11 -2.75 0.75
CA LEU A 144 -2.64 -4.12 0.52
C LEU A 144 -1.54 -4.24 -0.55
N HIS A 145 -1.12 -3.14 -1.18
CA HIS A 145 0.00 -3.19 -2.13
C HIS A 145 1.29 -2.60 -1.56
N ALA A 146 1.24 -1.99 -0.37
CA ALA A 146 2.35 -1.18 0.14
C ALA A 146 3.51 -2.03 0.68
N GLU A 147 3.24 -3.21 1.25
CA GLU A 147 4.29 -4.11 1.70
C GLU A 147 4.78 -4.95 0.52
N THR A 148 5.91 -4.53 -0.05
CA THR A 148 6.42 -5.07 -1.30
C THR A 148 6.87 -6.51 -1.18
N SER A 149 7.36 -6.95 -0.01
CA SER A 149 7.82 -8.33 0.20
C SER A 149 6.66 -9.32 0.11
N SER A 150 5.53 -9.00 0.72
CA SER A 150 4.29 -9.78 0.66
C SER A 150 3.74 -9.80 -0.76
N LEU A 151 3.71 -8.64 -1.42
CA LEU A 151 3.20 -8.53 -2.79
C LEU A 151 4.03 -9.37 -3.77
N THR A 152 5.37 -9.32 -3.68
CA THR A 152 6.26 -10.08 -4.56
C THR A 152 6.31 -11.56 -4.21
N ALA A 153 6.39 -11.92 -2.93
CA ALA A 153 6.37 -13.33 -2.51
C ALA A 153 5.05 -14.01 -2.90
N ILE A 154 3.91 -13.36 -2.66
CA ILE A 154 2.62 -13.92 -3.06
C ILE A 154 2.52 -14.01 -4.59
N GLY A 155 2.93 -12.95 -5.30
CA GLY A 155 2.89 -12.92 -6.76
C GLY A 155 3.74 -14.02 -7.39
N ASN A 156 4.92 -14.29 -6.82
CA ASN A 156 5.85 -15.34 -7.25
C ASN A 156 5.30 -16.74 -6.96
N ASP A 157 4.86 -16.98 -5.73
CA ASP A 157 4.57 -18.33 -5.24
C ASP A 157 3.16 -18.81 -5.60
N TYR A 158 2.21 -17.88 -5.83
CA TYR A 158 0.79 -18.20 -6.00
C TYR A 158 0.12 -17.50 -7.19
N GLY A 159 0.89 -16.69 -7.92
CA GLY A 159 0.40 -15.91 -9.05
C GLY A 159 -0.16 -14.54 -8.65
N PHE A 160 -0.07 -13.59 -9.58
CA PHE A 160 -0.46 -12.21 -9.36
C PHE A 160 -1.95 -12.04 -9.00
N ASP A 161 -2.81 -12.96 -9.43
CA ASP A 161 -4.24 -12.96 -9.08
C ASP A 161 -4.51 -13.22 -7.58
N GLN A 162 -3.53 -13.70 -6.82
CA GLN A 162 -3.70 -14.00 -5.40
C GLN A 162 -3.13 -12.92 -4.47
N VAL A 163 -2.45 -11.89 -4.99
CA VAL A 163 -1.71 -10.88 -4.19
C VAL A 163 -2.58 -10.19 -3.16
N TYR A 164 -3.82 -9.85 -3.50
CA TYR A 164 -4.74 -9.21 -2.57
C TYR A 164 -5.59 -10.21 -1.80
N ALA A 165 -6.04 -11.29 -2.44
CA ALA A 165 -6.87 -12.31 -1.80
C ALA A 165 -6.20 -12.91 -0.55
N ARG A 166 -4.90 -13.22 -0.63
CA ARG A 166 -4.14 -13.76 0.52
C ARG A 166 -4.02 -12.77 1.67
N GLN A 167 -3.78 -11.50 1.36
CA GLN A 167 -3.70 -10.47 2.38
C GLN A 167 -5.06 -10.17 3.02
N VAL A 168 -6.15 -10.24 2.24
CA VAL A 168 -7.51 -10.18 2.78
C VAL A 168 -7.77 -11.35 3.72
N ALA A 169 -7.39 -12.58 3.36
CA ALA A 169 -7.53 -13.74 4.25
C ALA A 169 -6.74 -13.57 5.56
N ALA A 170 -5.52 -13.01 5.48
CA ALA A 170 -4.68 -12.78 6.64
C ALA A 170 -5.23 -11.68 7.57
N HIS A 171 -5.67 -10.56 7.00
CA HIS A 171 -5.95 -9.32 7.75
C HIS A 171 -7.43 -9.01 7.96
N GLY A 172 -8.32 -9.48 7.09
CA GLY A 172 -9.75 -9.14 7.13
C GLY A 172 -10.50 -9.88 8.23
N ARG A 173 -11.38 -9.18 8.95
CA ARG A 173 -12.24 -9.73 10.00
C ARG A 173 -13.70 -9.35 9.77
N PRO A 174 -14.67 -10.13 10.29
CA PRO A 174 -16.07 -9.73 10.27
C PRO A 174 -16.26 -8.33 10.85
N GLY A 175 -16.96 -7.47 10.12
CA GLY A 175 -17.18 -6.07 10.50
C GLY A 175 -16.22 -5.07 9.84
N ASP A 176 -15.11 -5.54 9.26
CA ASP A 176 -14.20 -4.71 8.47
C ASP A 176 -14.79 -4.33 7.11
N VAL A 177 -14.15 -3.36 6.47
CA VAL A 177 -14.45 -2.92 5.11
C VAL A 177 -13.23 -3.15 4.20
N LEU A 178 -13.47 -3.64 2.99
CA LEU A 178 -12.53 -3.70 1.89
C LEU A 178 -13.01 -2.76 0.76
N LEU A 179 -12.18 -1.80 0.37
CA LEU A 179 -12.42 -0.93 -0.79
C LEU A 179 -11.47 -1.30 -1.94
N LEU A 180 -12.04 -1.70 -3.08
CA LEU A 180 -11.30 -2.13 -4.26
C LEU A 180 -11.42 -1.09 -5.38
N MET A 181 -10.30 -0.74 -6.01
CA MET A 181 -10.23 0.31 -7.03
C MET A 181 -9.72 -0.24 -8.36
N SER A 182 -10.55 -0.20 -9.41
CA SER A 182 -10.21 -0.72 -10.74
C SER A 182 -10.87 0.08 -11.85
N THR A 183 -10.09 0.78 -12.67
CA THR A 183 -10.64 1.57 -13.79
C THR A 183 -11.41 0.74 -14.83
N SER A 184 -11.13 -0.56 -14.93
CA SER A 184 -11.86 -1.48 -15.81
C SER A 184 -12.90 -2.34 -15.07
N GLY A 185 -12.75 -2.51 -13.76
CA GLY A 185 -13.52 -3.47 -12.97
C GLY A 185 -13.24 -4.94 -13.31
N ARG A 186 -12.15 -5.23 -14.03
CA ARG A 186 -11.85 -6.57 -14.59
C ARG A 186 -10.57 -7.22 -14.06
N SER A 187 -9.87 -6.58 -13.13
CA SER A 187 -8.62 -7.13 -12.60
C SER A 187 -8.87 -8.39 -11.77
N GLY A 188 -8.32 -9.54 -12.20
CA GLY A 188 -8.49 -10.84 -11.54
C GLY A 188 -8.09 -10.81 -10.06
N ASN A 189 -6.96 -10.18 -9.76
CA ASN A 189 -6.49 -10.00 -8.38
C ASN A 189 -7.45 -9.25 -7.44
N LEU A 190 -8.22 -8.29 -7.95
CA LEU A 190 -9.23 -7.57 -7.16
C LEU A 190 -10.52 -8.38 -7.05
N ILE A 191 -10.93 -9.08 -8.10
CA ILE A 191 -12.11 -9.96 -8.08
C ILE A 191 -11.90 -11.11 -7.08
N ALA A 192 -10.71 -11.71 -7.06
CA ALA A 192 -10.34 -12.73 -6.07
C ALA A 192 -10.37 -12.16 -4.64
N ALA A 193 -9.88 -10.94 -4.44
CA ALA A 193 -9.94 -10.26 -3.13
C ALA A 193 -11.39 -10.01 -2.67
N ALA A 194 -12.27 -9.60 -3.58
CA ALA A 194 -13.69 -9.42 -3.29
C ALA A 194 -14.34 -10.74 -2.83
N ALA A 195 -14.08 -11.83 -3.54
CA ALA A 195 -14.60 -13.16 -3.19
C ALA A 195 -14.12 -13.60 -1.79
N THR A 196 -12.82 -13.50 -1.51
CA THR A 196 -12.24 -13.85 -0.20
C THR A 196 -12.81 -12.99 0.93
N ALA A 197 -12.96 -11.68 0.71
CA ALA A 197 -13.53 -10.77 1.69
C ALA A 197 -14.97 -11.14 2.05
N ARG A 198 -15.80 -11.44 1.04
CA ARG A 198 -17.19 -11.87 1.26
C ARG A 198 -17.26 -13.14 2.11
N SER A 199 -16.45 -14.14 1.79
CA SER A 199 -16.37 -15.39 2.57
C SER A 199 -15.89 -15.17 4.01
N ALA A 200 -15.08 -14.13 4.25
CA ALA A 200 -14.59 -13.76 5.58
C ALA A 200 -15.52 -12.81 6.36
N GLY A 201 -16.70 -12.47 5.83
CA GLY A 201 -17.64 -11.54 6.47
C GLY A 201 -17.21 -10.07 6.41
N VAL A 202 -16.26 -9.74 5.53
CA VAL A 202 -15.78 -8.37 5.28
C VAL A 202 -16.73 -7.69 4.28
N ARG A 203 -17.13 -6.45 4.57
CA ARG A 203 -17.93 -5.63 3.64
C ARG A 203 -17.05 -5.23 2.45
N VAL A 204 -17.54 -5.41 1.24
CA VAL A 204 -16.79 -5.10 0.00
C VAL A 204 -17.44 -3.94 -0.72
N TRP A 205 -16.67 -2.89 -0.93
CA TRP A 205 -16.99 -1.76 -1.78
C TRP A 205 -16.05 -1.72 -2.98
N ALA A 206 -16.55 -1.21 -4.10
CA ALA A 206 -15.73 -1.04 -5.30
C ALA A 206 -15.87 0.37 -5.90
N LEU A 207 -14.75 0.96 -6.29
CA LEU A 207 -14.67 2.09 -7.22
C LEU A 207 -14.24 1.53 -8.57
N THR A 208 -15.10 1.59 -9.57
CA THR A 208 -14.85 1.04 -10.90
C THR A 208 -15.05 2.07 -12.01
N GLY A 209 -14.62 1.73 -13.23
CA GLY A 209 -15.07 2.43 -14.44
C GLY A 209 -16.48 2.00 -14.85
N PRO A 210 -16.81 2.05 -16.15
CA PRO A 210 -18.15 1.76 -16.64
C PRO A 210 -18.66 0.35 -16.23
N ALA A 211 -19.96 0.28 -15.93
CA ALA A 211 -20.68 -0.97 -15.70
C ALA A 211 -21.38 -1.45 -17.00
N PRO A 212 -21.70 -2.75 -17.14
CA PRO A 212 -21.43 -3.83 -16.19
C PRO A 212 -19.95 -4.25 -16.18
N ASN A 213 -19.47 -4.67 -15.01
CA ASN A 213 -18.14 -5.26 -14.86
C ASN A 213 -18.09 -6.26 -13.69
N PRO A 214 -17.20 -7.27 -13.74
CA PRO A 214 -17.19 -8.37 -12.77
C PRO A 214 -16.91 -7.92 -11.33
N LEU A 215 -16.06 -6.91 -11.13
CA LEU A 215 -15.76 -6.42 -9.78
C LEU A 215 -16.97 -5.72 -9.15
N ALA A 216 -17.74 -4.96 -9.94
CA ALA A 216 -18.96 -4.34 -9.47
C ALA A 216 -20.02 -5.39 -9.05
N GLU A 217 -20.10 -6.50 -9.79
CA GLU A 217 -20.98 -7.63 -9.46
C GLU A 217 -20.50 -8.41 -8.22
N ALA A 218 -19.18 -8.53 -8.03
CA ALA A 218 -18.59 -9.22 -6.88
C ALA A 218 -18.63 -8.40 -5.58
N ALA A 219 -18.79 -7.06 -5.67
CA ALA A 219 -18.86 -6.18 -4.52
C ALA A 219 -20.28 -6.14 -3.91
N HIS A 220 -20.38 -5.75 -2.63
CA HIS A 220 -21.70 -5.49 -2.03
C HIS A 220 -22.29 -4.17 -2.53
N GLU A 221 -21.42 -3.18 -2.77
CA GLU A 221 -21.78 -1.91 -3.38
C GLU A 221 -20.65 -1.43 -4.29
N ALA A 222 -20.98 -0.86 -5.46
CA ALA A 222 -19.99 -0.39 -6.42
C ALA A 222 -20.34 0.99 -6.99
N LEU A 223 -19.44 1.95 -6.91
CA LEU A 223 -19.50 3.22 -7.64
C LEU A 223 -18.84 3.02 -9.00
N CYS A 224 -19.59 3.22 -10.09
CA CYS A 224 -19.11 2.94 -11.45
C CYS A 224 -19.06 4.25 -12.23
N VAL A 225 -17.86 4.73 -12.52
CA VAL A 225 -17.66 5.98 -13.25
C VAL A 225 -17.81 5.72 -14.74
N ASP A 226 -18.86 6.25 -15.33
CA ASP A 226 -19.08 6.25 -16.78
C ASP A 226 -18.23 7.34 -17.44
N ALA A 227 -17.01 6.98 -17.87
CA ALA A 227 -16.09 7.87 -18.56
C ALA A 227 -15.29 7.14 -19.65
N GLY A 228 -14.93 7.86 -20.71
CA GLY A 228 -14.27 7.30 -21.90
C GLY A 228 -12.79 6.96 -21.74
N SER A 229 -12.16 7.27 -20.60
CA SER A 229 -10.74 6.99 -20.37
C SER A 229 -10.44 6.56 -18.92
N ALA A 230 -9.44 5.70 -18.76
CA ALA A 230 -8.97 5.27 -17.44
C ALA A 230 -8.42 6.44 -16.61
N ALA A 231 -7.84 7.46 -17.25
CA ALA A 231 -7.35 8.67 -16.59
C ALA A 231 -8.49 9.45 -15.95
N THR A 232 -9.57 9.71 -16.69
CA THR A 232 -10.77 10.36 -16.15
C THR A 232 -11.43 9.54 -15.04
N VAL A 233 -11.47 8.20 -15.18
CA VAL A 233 -11.96 7.32 -14.10
C VAL A 233 -11.10 7.45 -12.84
N GLN A 234 -9.77 7.48 -12.96
CA GLN A 234 -8.86 7.69 -11.83
C GLN A 234 -9.07 9.05 -11.17
N GLU A 235 -9.22 10.12 -11.94
CA GLU A 235 -9.46 11.46 -11.40
C GLU A 235 -10.79 11.51 -10.63
N ALA A 236 -11.85 10.92 -11.18
CA ALA A 236 -13.14 10.80 -10.49
C ALA A 236 -13.07 9.91 -9.24
N HIS A 237 -12.27 8.83 -9.26
CA HIS A 237 -12.01 8.01 -8.08
C HIS A 237 -11.29 8.81 -6.99
N LEU A 238 -10.32 9.65 -7.34
CA LEU A 238 -9.64 10.53 -6.39
C LEU A 238 -10.60 11.55 -5.76
N VAL A 239 -11.49 12.15 -6.57
CA VAL A 239 -12.57 13.01 -6.05
C VAL A 239 -13.46 12.22 -5.09
N ALA A 240 -13.86 11.00 -5.43
CA ALA A 240 -14.68 10.16 -4.56
C ALA A 240 -13.95 9.80 -3.24
N VAL A 241 -12.65 9.55 -3.29
CA VAL A 241 -11.80 9.32 -2.10
C VAL A 241 -11.76 10.55 -1.20
N HIS A 242 -11.58 11.76 -1.75
CA HIS A 242 -11.58 12.98 -0.95
C HIS A 242 -12.95 13.31 -0.37
N VAL A 243 -14.03 13.10 -1.12
CA VAL A 243 -15.40 13.26 -0.61
C VAL A 243 -15.68 12.22 0.48
N LEU A 244 -15.19 10.99 0.35
CA LEU A 244 -15.29 9.96 1.39
C LEU A 244 -14.61 10.41 2.69
N CYS A 245 -13.38 10.94 2.60
CA CYS A 245 -12.67 11.49 3.76
C CYS A 245 -13.40 12.67 4.39
N GLU A 246 -13.94 13.60 3.59
CA GLU A 246 -14.72 14.74 4.09
C GLU A 246 -15.97 14.28 4.85
N CYS A 247 -16.74 13.35 4.26
CA CYS A 247 -17.94 12.81 4.91
C CYS A 247 -17.62 11.99 6.16
N PHE A 248 -16.52 11.25 6.14
CA PHE A 248 -16.02 10.50 7.29
C PHE A 248 -15.68 11.43 8.46
N ASP A 249 -14.85 12.44 8.22
CA ASP A 249 -14.43 13.39 9.27
C ASP A 249 -15.65 14.14 9.84
N ALA A 250 -16.57 14.59 8.98
CA ALA A 250 -17.81 15.25 9.42
C ALA A 250 -18.69 14.35 10.31
N ALA A 251 -18.79 13.05 9.99
CA ALA A 251 -19.55 12.09 10.77
C ALA A 251 -18.88 11.76 12.12
N VAL A 252 -17.55 11.64 12.15
CA VAL A 252 -16.79 11.46 13.40
C VAL A 252 -16.96 12.67 14.32
N GLU A 253 -16.90 13.90 13.78
CA GLU A 253 -17.08 15.14 14.54
C GLU A 253 -18.50 15.22 15.16
N ALA A 254 -19.53 14.93 14.37
CA ALA A 254 -20.91 14.89 14.86
C ALA A 254 -21.11 13.82 15.96
N GLY A 255 -20.52 12.64 15.80
CA GLY A 255 -20.56 11.57 16.80
C GLY A 255 -19.84 11.92 18.09
N GLY A 256 -18.69 12.59 18.00
CA GLY A 256 -17.93 13.09 19.16
C GLY A 256 -18.68 14.18 19.93
N ALA A 257 -19.33 15.11 19.23
CA ALA A 257 -20.14 16.16 19.85
C ALA A 257 -21.37 15.57 20.61
N ALA A 258 -22.02 14.56 20.04
CA ALA A 258 -23.14 13.88 20.69
C ALA A 258 -22.70 13.09 21.94
N GLY A 259 -21.50 12.49 21.94
CA GLY A 259 -20.92 11.81 23.10
C GLY A 259 -20.47 12.77 24.22
N ALA A 260 -19.94 13.95 23.85
CA ALA A 260 -19.53 14.97 24.81
C ALA A 260 -20.71 15.67 25.51
N GLY A 261 -21.85 15.81 24.84
CA GLY A 261 -23.08 16.37 25.43
C GLY A 261 -23.78 15.46 26.45
N ALA A 262 -23.46 14.16 26.47
CA ALA A 262 -24.00 13.19 27.41
C ALA A 262 -23.12 12.99 28.67
N ALA A 263 -21.92 13.57 28.70
CA ALA A 263 -21.04 13.53 29.87
C ALA A 263 -21.46 14.60 30.90
N ALA A 264 -22.40 14.26 31.78
CA ALA A 264 -22.68 15.02 33.00
C ALA A 264 -21.42 15.08 33.91
N PRO A 265 -21.24 16.14 34.73
CA PRO A 265 -20.00 16.35 35.45
C PRO A 265 -19.82 15.29 36.53
N ALA A 266 -18.72 14.54 36.44
CA ALA A 266 -18.32 13.61 37.49
C ALA A 266 -18.14 14.36 38.81
N ARG A 267 -18.94 13.97 39.81
CA ARG A 267 -18.87 14.44 41.20
C ARG A 267 -17.46 14.30 41.76
N ARG A 268 -16.99 15.35 42.43
CA ARG A 268 -15.85 15.31 43.35
C ARG A 268 -16.16 14.42 44.56
N THR A 269 -15.34 13.40 44.77
CA THR A 269 -15.04 12.75 46.06
C THR A 269 -13.62 12.18 45.88
N GLY A 270 -12.54 12.62 46.52
CA GLY A 270 -12.27 12.78 47.95
C GLY A 270 -11.15 11.78 48.30
N GLY A 271 -9.96 12.30 48.70
CA GLY A 271 -8.71 11.71 49.30
C GLY A 271 -8.40 10.19 49.22
N ALA A 272 -7.17 9.68 49.21
CA ALA A 272 -5.78 10.16 49.34
C ALA A 272 -4.85 8.95 48.95
N PRO A 273 -3.56 8.83 49.34
CA PRO A 273 -2.41 9.32 48.58
C PRO A 273 -1.41 8.22 48.13
N GLY A 274 -0.57 8.59 47.15
CA GLY A 274 0.87 8.31 47.14
C GLY A 274 1.39 6.97 46.62
N VAL A 275 1.95 6.98 45.40
CA VAL A 275 3.13 6.17 45.04
C VAL A 275 4.07 7.04 44.20
N LEU A 276 5.30 7.23 44.71
CA LEU A 276 6.38 7.97 44.04
C LEU A 276 6.86 7.25 42.78
N ALA A 277 7.09 8.01 41.71
CA ALA A 277 7.93 7.60 40.57
C ALA A 277 9.41 7.94 40.84
N PRO A 278 10.38 7.16 40.30
CA PRO A 278 11.80 7.45 40.50
C PRO A 278 12.30 8.56 39.55
N ALA A 279 13.15 9.43 40.10
CA ALA A 279 13.78 10.55 39.40
C ALA A 279 14.90 10.09 38.45
N ALA A 280 14.89 10.60 37.22
CA ALA A 280 15.98 10.45 36.27
C ALA A 280 17.16 11.37 36.62
N ALA A 281 18.34 10.77 36.84
CA ALA A 281 19.59 11.47 37.08
C ALA A 281 20.11 12.14 35.78
N ARG A 282 20.23 13.47 35.79
CA ARG A 282 20.99 14.23 34.79
C ARG A 282 22.46 14.28 35.19
N ARG A 283 23.34 13.58 34.45
CA ARG A 283 24.78 13.85 34.49
C ARG A 283 25.06 15.18 33.78
N ARG A 284 25.74 16.09 34.49
CA ARG A 284 26.41 17.25 33.89
C ARG A 284 27.76 16.78 33.34
N LEU A 285 28.04 17.16 32.10
CA LEU A 285 29.38 17.12 31.53
C LEU A 285 30.16 18.33 32.07
N SER A 286 31.37 18.06 32.56
CA SER A 286 32.49 18.99 32.66
C SER A 286 33.53 18.55 31.65
#